data_AF-A0A850EK28-F1
#
_entry.id   AF-A0A850EK28-F1
#
_cell.length_a   1.000
_cell.length_b   1.000
_cell.length_c   1.000
_cell.angle_alpha   90.00
_cell.angle_beta   90.00
_cell.angle_gamma   90.00
#
_symmetry.space_group_name_H-M   'P 1'
#
loop_
_entity.id
_entity.type
_entity.pdbx_description
1 polymer ?
#
loop_
_entity_poly.entity_id
_entity_poly.type
_entity_poly.pdbx_seq_one_letter_code
_entity_poly.pdbx_strand_id
1 'polypeptide(L)'
;MSLYDASSRNIHRRDIREDELLITIESLRCQLLEVAEQHSLSDRAVVELSERLDGYILLAQNKMMESLRSRKAGNGPSAKNSRNSALRSQTALQ
;
A
#
# COMPACT_ATOMS: atom_id res chain seq x y z
N MET A 1 7.19 -22.66 14.37
CA MET A 1 6.17 -21.68 13.92
C MET A 1 6.70 -20.98 12.67
N SER A 2 6.02 -21.12 11.53
CA SER A 2 6.48 -20.65 10.22
C SER A 2 6.29 -19.14 10.07
N LEU A 3 7.39 -18.38 9.91
CA LEU A 3 7.36 -16.91 9.68
C LEU A 3 6.64 -16.52 8.37
N TYR A 4 6.51 -17.47 7.44
CA TYR A 4 5.84 -17.27 6.15
C TYR A 4 4.31 -17.13 6.32
N ASP A 5 3.71 -17.79 7.31
CA ASP A 5 2.26 -17.68 7.58
C ASP A 5 1.88 -16.31 8.15
N ALA A 6 2.72 -15.76 9.04
CA ALA A 6 2.50 -14.45 9.66
C ALA A 6 2.59 -13.30 8.63
N SER A 7 3.56 -13.37 7.71
CA SER A 7 3.70 -12.37 6.64
C SER A 7 2.54 -12.45 5.65
N SER A 8 2.13 -13.65 5.23
CA SER A 8 1.02 -13.81 4.27
C SER A 8 -0.30 -13.28 4.82
N ARG A 9 -0.62 -13.58 6.10
CA ARG A 9 -1.82 -13.07 6.78
C ARG A 9 -1.84 -11.55 6.92
N ASN A 10 -0.67 -10.93 7.11
CA ASN A 10 -0.56 -9.47 7.22
C ASN A 10 -0.82 -8.77 5.88
N ILE A 11 -0.35 -9.36 4.77
CA ILE A 11 -0.58 -8.85 3.41
C ILE A 11 -2.07 -8.87 3.08
N HIS A 12 -2.74 -10.02 3.25
CA HIS A 12 -4.17 -10.16 2.98
C HIS A 12 -5.03 -9.20 3.83
N ARG A 13 -4.68 -9.01 5.10
CA ARG A 13 -5.36 -8.05 5.97
C ARG A 13 -5.18 -6.60 5.51
N ARG A 14 -4.03 -6.27 4.93
CA ARG A 14 -3.78 -4.93 4.37
C ARG A 14 -4.65 -4.73 3.14
N ASP A 15 -4.68 -5.68 2.23
CA ASP A 15 -5.43 -5.62 0.97
C ASP A 15 -6.93 -5.44 1.23
N ILE A 16 -7.54 -6.23 2.13
CA ILE A 16 -8.96 -6.09 2.53
C ILE A 16 -9.27 -4.67 3.04
N ARG A 17 -8.37 -4.09 3.82
CA ARG A 17 -8.55 -2.73 4.37
C ARG A 17 -8.32 -1.62 3.35
N GLU A 18 -7.61 -1.91 2.26
CA GLU A 18 -7.46 -0.99 1.14
C GLU A 18 -8.72 -1.06 0.27
N ASP A 19 -9.27 -2.25 0.02
CA ASP A 19 -10.53 -2.44 -0.70
C ASP A 19 -11.70 -1.76 0.03
N GLU A 20 -11.83 -1.94 1.34
CA GLU A 20 -12.85 -1.25 2.16
C GLU A 20 -12.74 0.29 2.07
N LEU A 21 -11.51 0.81 2.02
CA LEU A 21 -11.27 2.25 1.88
C LEU A 21 -11.72 2.74 0.50
N LEU A 22 -11.39 2.00 -0.56
CA LEU A 22 -11.82 2.34 -1.92
C LEU A 22 -13.35 2.30 -2.07
N ILE A 23 -14.00 1.29 -1.49
CA ILE A 23 -15.47 1.20 -1.45
C ILE A 23 -16.08 2.40 -0.73
N THR A 24 -15.47 2.83 0.39
CA THR A 24 -15.93 4.00 1.14
C THR A 24 -15.81 5.29 0.32
N ILE A 25 -14.67 5.48 -0.36
CA ILE A 25 -14.44 6.64 -1.25
C ILE A 25 -15.47 6.66 -2.39
N GLU A 26 -15.71 5.50 -3.02
CA GLU A 26 -16.70 5.35 -4.10
C GLU A 26 -18.11 5.71 -3.60
N SER A 27 -18.52 5.17 -2.45
CA SER A 27 -19.83 5.44 -1.87
C SER A 27 -20.03 6.93 -1.55
N LEU A 28 -19.01 7.60 -0.99
CA LEU A 28 -19.06 9.04 -0.73
C LEU A 28 -19.10 9.86 -2.02
N ARG A 29 -18.41 9.42 -3.08
CA ARG A 29 -18.48 10.09 -4.38
C ARG A 29 -19.88 10.03 -4.97
N CYS A 30 -20.53 8.87 -4.94
CA CYS A 30 -21.91 8.74 -5.41
C CYS A 30 -22.86 9.64 -4.62
N GLN A 31 -22.77 9.63 -3.29
CA GLN A 31 -23.59 10.50 -2.43
C GLN A 31 -23.34 11.99 -2.75
N LEU A 32 -22.08 12.40 -2.97
CA LEU A 32 -21.76 13.78 -3.28
C LEU A 32 -22.36 14.22 -4.62
N LEU A 33 -22.30 13.35 -5.63
CA LEU A 33 -22.91 13.61 -6.93
C LEU A 33 -24.43 13.74 -6.82
N GLU A 34 -25.09 12.85 -6.08
CA GLU A 34 -26.54 12.87 -5.85
C GLU A 34 -26.98 14.15 -5.13
N VAL A 35 -26.28 14.56 -4.07
CA VAL A 35 -26.63 15.78 -3.32
C VAL A 35 -26.32 17.04 -4.13
N ALA A 36 -25.18 17.09 -4.83
CA ALA A 36 -24.81 18.24 -5.66
C ALA A 36 -25.70 18.41 -6.91
N GLU A 37 -26.38 17.35 -7.36
CA GLU A 37 -27.40 17.44 -8.42
C GLU A 37 -28.67 18.14 -7.92
N GLN A 38 -29.00 17.96 -6.64
CA GLN A 38 -30.23 18.49 -6.04
C GLN A 38 -30.05 19.84 -5.36
N HIS A 39 -28.81 20.20 -5.00
CA HIS A 39 -28.47 21.38 -4.20
C HIS A 39 -27.38 22.23 -4.87
N SER A 40 -27.25 23.49 -4.43
CA SER A 40 -26.10 24.32 -4.82
C SER A 40 -24.79 23.72 -4.31
N LEU A 41 -23.69 23.91 -5.04
CA LEU A 41 -22.36 23.52 -4.58
C LEU A 41 -21.90 24.26 -3.32
N SER A 42 -22.53 25.40 -3.02
CA SER A 42 -22.32 26.15 -1.78
C SER A 42 -23.18 25.66 -0.62
N ASP A 43 -24.08 24.69 -0.85
CA ASP A 43 -24.89 24.11 0.20
C ASP A 43 -23.99 23.42 1.22
N ARG A 44 -24.26 23.67 2.50
CA ARG A 44 -23.46 23.15 3.60
C ARG A 44 -23.35 21.63 3.56
N ALA A 45 -24.42 20.93 3.17
CA ALA A 45 -24.40 19.47 3.07
C ALA A 45 -23.44 18.99 1.97
N VAL A 46 -23.38 19.69 0.83
CA VAL A 46 -22.45 19.38 -0.27
C VAL A 46 -21.01 19.61 0.18
N VAL A 47 -20.74 20.74 0.86
CA VAL A 47 -19.41 21.09 1.34
C VAL A 47 -18.91 20.08 2.38
N GLU A 48 -19.69 19.80 3.42
CA GLU A 48 -19.29 18.84 4.47
C GLU A 48 -19.03 17.44 3.90
N LEU A 49 -19.83 17.01 2.91
CA LEU A 49 -19.65 15.73 2.24
C LEU A 49 -18.40 15.72 1.34
N SER A 50 -18.10 16.82 0.65
CA SER A 50 -16.87 16.97 -0.14
C SER A 50 -15.61 16.94 0.73
N GLU A 51 -15.61 17.65 1.86
CA GLU A 51 -14.48 17.68 2.79
C GLU A 51 -14.22 16.29 3.39
N ARG A 52 -15.29 15.56 3.69
CA ARG A 52 -15.20 14.18 4.17
C ARG A 52 -14.60 13.26 3.11
N LEU A 53 -15.03 13.37 1.85
CA LEU A 53 -14.48 12.61 0.74
C LEU A 53 -12.99 12.91 0.55
N ASP A 54 -12.60 14.19 0.55
CA ASP A 54 -11.21 14.63 0.44
C ASP A 54 -10.32 14.04 1.54
N GLY A 55 -10.83 13.98 2.79
CA GLY A 55 -10.14 13.34 3.89
C GLY A 55 -9.79 11.86 3.63
N TYR A 56 -10.71 11.10 3.03
CA TYR A 56 -10.46 9.70 2.67
C TYR A 56 -9.54 9.56 1.45
N ILE A 57 -9.60 10.47 0.48
CA ILE A 57 -8.68 10.50 -0.66
C ILE A 57 -7.25 10.74 -0.17
N LEU A 58 -7.03 11.72 0.72
CA LEU A 58 -5.72 11.97 1.32
C LEU A 58 -5.22 10.76 2.12
N LEU A 59 -6.11 10.08 2.86
CA LEU A 59 -5.76 8.85 3.55
C LEU A 59 -5.29 7.75 2.59
N ALA A 60 -5.98 7.56 1.46
CA ALA A 60 -5.60 6.58 0.43
C ALA A 60 -4.24 6.92 -0.19
N GLN A 61 -4.02 8.20 -0.52
CA GLN A 61 -2.74 8.68 -1.06
C GLN A 61 -1.58 8.48 -0.07
N ASN A 62 -1.80 8.74 1.23
CA ASN A 62 -0.81 8.52 2.27
C ASN A 62 -0.41 7.05 2.39
N LYS A 63 -1.38 6.12 2.39
CA LYS A 63 -1.12 4.67 2.39
C LYS A 63 -0.30 4.24 1.17
N MET A 64 -0.63 4.76 -0.01
CA MET A 64 0.12 4.48 -1.24
C MET A 64 1.58 4.95 -1.11
N MET A 65 1.80 6.16 -0.59
CA MET A 65 3.16 6.69 -0.35
C MET A 65 3.95 5.88 0.68
N GLU A 66 3.31 5.40 1.74
CA GLU A 66 3.94 4.50 2.73
C GLU A 66 4.40 3.18 2.09
N SER A 67 3.59 2.61 1.18
CA SER A 67 3.97 1.40 0.44
C SER A 67 5.22 1.62 -0.41
N LEU A 68 5.35 2.79 -1.03
CA LEU A 68 6.51 3.18 -1.85
C LEU A 68 7.77 3.39 -0.99
N ARG A 69 7.63 4.06 0.16
CA ARG A 69 8.74 4.27 1.12
C ARG A 69 9.24 2.95 1.70
N SER A 70 8.33 2.04 2.04
CA SER A 70 8.67 0.72 2.57
C SER A 70 9.48 -0.12 1.59
N ARG A 71 9.18 -0.04 0.29
CA ARG A 71 9.98 -0.68 -0.77
C ARG A 71 11.39 -0.08 -0.89
N LYS A 72 11.54 1.24 -0.70
CA LYS A 72 12.85 1.91 -0.75
C LYS A 72 13.76 1.51 0.42
N ALA A 73 13.20 1.30 1.61
CA ALA A 73 13.97 0.88 2.79
C ALA A 73 14.54 -0.55 2.69
N GLY A 74 13.91 -1.44 1.91
CA GLY A 74 14.38 -2.81 1.68
C GLY A 74 15.56 -2.95 0.70
N ASN A 75 15.93 -1.87 -0.01
CA ASN A 75 16.98 -1.86 -1.03
C ASN A 75 18.31 -1.23 -0.56
N GLY A 76 18.51 -1.09 0.75
CA GLY A 76 19.83 -0.78 1.30
C GLY A 76 20.85 -1.85 0.87
N PRO A 77 22.11 -1.48 0.57
CA PRO A 77 23.10 -2.43 0.05
C PRO A 77 23.46 -3.41 1.17
N SER A 78 22.71 -4.51 1.27
CA SER A 78 23.14 -5.70 1.97
C SER A 78 24.31 -6.28 1.19
N ALA A 79 25.50 -5.75 1.45
CA ALA A 79 26.78 -6.31 1.03
C ALA A 79 26.91 -7.73 1.62
N LYS A 80 26.33 -8.71 0.92
CA LYS A 80 26.63 -10.12 1.13
C LYS A 80 28.03 -10.34 0.57
N ASN A 81 29.02 -10.07 1.41
CA ASN A 81 30.42 -10.38 1.18
C ASN A 81 30.57 -11.91 1.18
N SER A 82 30.17 -12.57 0.08
CA SER A 82 30.43 -13.99 -0.16
C SER A 82 31.84 -14.13 -0.73
N ARG A 83 32.84 -13.90 0.12
CA ARG A 83 34.20 -14.40 -0.13
C ARG A 83 34.29 -15.81 0.43
N ASN A 84 35.06 -16.65 -0.27
CA ASN A 84 35.39 -18.06 -0.03
C ASN A 84 34.60 -18.99 -0.97
N SER A 85 35.21 -19.84 -1.78
CA SER A 85 36.63 -20.09 -2.08
C SER A 85 36.62 -20.98 -3.32
N ALA A 86 37.26 -20.54 -4.40
CA ALA A 86 37.44 -21.36 -5.59
C ALA A 86 38.10 -22.69 -5.19
N LEU A 87 37.39 -23.79 -5.38
CA LEU A 87 37.89 -25.15 -5.23
C LEU A 87 39.07 -25.31 -6.18
N ARG A 88 40.25 -25.32 -5.57
CA ARG A 88 41.55 -25.44 -6.19
C ARG A 88 41.69 -26.86 -6.74
N SER A 89 41.72 -26.94 -8.06
CA SER A 89 42.13 -28.08 -8.87
C SER A 89 43.51 -28.59 -8.47
N GLN A 90 43.62 -29.89 -8.17
CA GLN A 90 44.84 -30.71 -8.15
C GLN A 90 44.43 -32.16 -8.50
N THR A 91 44.72 -32.66 -9.72
CA THR A 91 45.83 -33.60 -10.09
C THR A 91 45.70 -34.99 -9.43
N ALA A 92 45.91 -36.15 -10.06
CA ALA A 92 46.28 -36.58 -11.41
C ALA A 92 45.94 -38.09 -11.50
N LEU A 93 45.67 -38.59 -12.72
CA LEU A 93 45.64 -40.01 -13.05
C LEU A 93 47.06 -40.59 -12.91
N GLN A 94 47.22 -41.67 -12.14
CA GLN A 94 48.10 -42.81 -12.42
C GLN A 94 47.84 -43.95 -11.44
#